data_AF-A0A969KPV2-F1
#
_entry.id   AF-A0A969KPV2-F1
#
_cell.length_a   1.000
_cell.length_b   1.000
_cell.length_c   1.000
_cell.angle_alpha   90.00
_cell.angle_beta   90.00
_cell.angle_gamma   90.00
#
_symmetry.space_group_name_H-M   'P 1'
#
loop_
_entity.id
_entity.type
_entity.pdbx_description
1 polymer ?
#
loop_
_entity_poly.entity_id
_entity_poly.type
_entity_poly.pdbx_seq_one_letter_code
_entity_poly.pdbx_strand_id
1 'polypeptide(L)'
;TRAPFELDAVDLAPDGLPGYGDRPALLIRLGGLGGLLPERMAALSAYLDAADAQTATDDQAIWQSMASFDWLGEGVALVKTPLTIGQIGGFDRQMREAGASRRYSVSGNVAWLGWPGRVTELHDLLIGLNLSGLVIWGEAGATPRIGVDPGRGFAQRLKQTLDPEALFPGL
;
A
#
# COMPACT_ATOMS: atom_id res chain seq x y z
N THR A 1 -25.09 -2.08 5.34
CA THR A 1 -25.27 -3.10 6.40
C THR A 1 -23.90 -3.67 6.73
N ARG A 2 -23.51 -3.77 8.00
CA ARG A 2 -22.19 -4.30 8.38
C ARG A 2 -22.29 -5.83 8.44
N ALA A 3 -21.51 -6.54 7.64
CA ALA A 3 -21.46 -8.00 7.67
C ALA A 3 -20.68 -8.47 8.93
N PRO A 4 -21.02 -9.64 9.51
CA PRO A 4 -20.50 -10.10 10.81
C PRO A 4 -19.12 -10.77 10.70
N PHE A 5 -18.27 -10.34 9.77
CA PHE A 5 -16.95 -10.93 9.59
C PHE A 5 -15.91 -10.12 10.36
N GLU A 6 -15.12 -10.80 11.18
CA GLU A 6 -13.88 -10.27 11.73
C GLU A 6 -12.74 -10.73 10.82
N LEU A 7 -12.09 -9.76 10.19
CA LEU A 7 -10.98 -9.96 9.26
C LEU A 7 -9.70 -9.47 9.94
N ASP A 8 -8.64 -10.26 9.86
CA ASP A 8 -7.32 -9.89 10.39
C ASP A 8 -6.58 -8.96 9.42
N ALA A 9 -6.75 -9.21 8.11
CA ALA A 9 -6.14 -8.40 7.06
C ALA A 9 -6.98 -8.44 5.78
N VAL A 10 -6.94 -7.33 5.03
CA VAL A 10 -7.53 -7.22 3.70
C VAL A 10 -6.60 -6.40 2.82
N ASP A 11 -6.14 -7.02 1.74
CA ASP A 11 -5.19 -6.45 0.81
C ASP A 11 -5.66 -6.65 -0.64
N LEU A 12 -5.42 -5.66 -1.50
CA LEU A 12 -5.73 -5.70 -2.92
C LEU A 12 -4.43 -5.67 -3.72
N ALA A 13 -4.27 -6.63 -4.62
CA ALA A 13 -3.17 -6.73 -5.58
C ALA A 13 -3.75 -6.63 -7.00
N PRO A 14 -3.82 -5.43 -7.59
CA PRO A 14 -4.43 -5.21 -8.91
C PRO A 14 -3.74 -5.96 -10.05
N ASP A 15 -2.43 -6.17 -9.94
CA ASP A 15 -1.62 -6.83 -10.97
C ASP A 15 -1.52 -8.35 -10.72
N GLY A 16 -2.24 -8.86 -9.71
CA GLY A 16 -2.21 -10.25 -9.30
C GLY A 16 -1.13 -10.59 -8.29
N LEU A 17 -0.93 -11.89 -8.08
CA LEU A 17 -0.04 -12.42 -7.05
C LEU A 17 0.85 -13.51 -7.63
N PRO A 18 2.14 -13.55 -7.23
CA PRO A 18 3.00 -14.69 -7.53
C PRO A 18 2.33 -16.01 -7.11
N GLY A 19 2.24 -16.97 -8.02
CA GLY A 19 1.63 -18.28 -7.78
C GLY A 19 0.10 -18.34 -7.91
N TYR A 20 -0.61 -17.21 -8.04
CA TYR A 20 -2.06 -17.15 -8.23
C TYR A 20 -2.48 -16.47 -9.56
N GLY A 21 -1.51 -16.03 -10.35
CA GLY A 21 -1.67 -15.49 -11.71
C GLY A 21 -1.79 -13.97 -11.78
N ASP A 22 -1.90 -13.46 -13.01
CA ASP A 22 -1.79 -12.03 -13.34
C ASP A 22 -3.16 -11.30 -13.34
N ARG A 23 -4.08 -11.74 -12.46
CA ARG A 23 -5.42 -11.16 -12.34
C ARG A 23 -5.57 -10.41 -11.02
N PRO A 24 -6.35 -9.31 -10.97
CA PRO A 24 -6.61 -8.61 -9.72
C PRO A 24 -7.05 -9.57 -8.62
N ALA A 25 -6.36 -9.54 -7.49
CA ALA A 25 -6.61 -10.43 -6.36
C ALA A 25 -6.97 -9.63 -5.10
N LEU A 26 -8.01 -10.07 -4.41
CA LEU A 26 -8.34 -9.62 -3.06
C LEU A 26 -7.90 -10.72 -2.08
N LEU A 27 -6.98 -10.37 -1.19
CA LEU A 27 -6.52 -11.25 -0.14
C LEU A 27 -7.23 -10.91 1.15
N ILE A 28 -7.78 -11.94 1.79
CA ILE A 28 -8.48 -11.79 3.05
C ILE A 28 -7.89 -12.80 4.02
N ARG A 29 -7.45 -12.32 5.18
CA ARG A 29 -7.02 -13.17 6.29
C ARG A 29 -8.11 -13.22 7.34
N LEU A 30 -8.42 -14.44 7.79
CA LEU A 30 -9.33 -14.68 8.90
C LEU A 30 -8.54 -15.21 10.10
N GLY A 31 -8.69 -14.55 11.24
CA GLY A 31 -8.23 -15.04 12.53
C GLY A 31 -9.33 -15.78 13.27
N GLY A 32 -8.93 -16.54 14.30
CA GLY A 32 -9.85 -17.17 15.24
C GLY A 32 -9.47 -18.62 15.58
N LEU A 33 -10.42 -19.31 16.23
CA LEU A 33 -10.26 -20.71 16.60
C LEU A 33 -10.14 -21.58 15.35
N GLY A 34 -9.05 -22.35 15.23
CA GLY A 34 -8.73 -23.14 14.04
C GLY A 34 -9.85 -24.09 13.58
N GLY A 35 -10.59 -24.69 14.53
CA GLY A 35 -11.72 -25.57 14.23
C GLY A 35 -12.92 -24.87 13.56
N LEU A 36 -13.01 -23.53 13.63
CA LEU A 36 -14.09 -22.73 13.04
C LEU A 36 -13.67 -22.00 11.75
N LEU A 37 -12.39 -21.99 11.40
CA LEU A 37 -11.91 -21.30 10.20
C LEU A 37 -12.57 -21.82 8.91
N PRO A 38 -12.72 -23.14 8.68
CA PRO A 38 -13.35 -23.63 7.45
C PRO A 38 -14.79 -23.12 7.26
N GLU A 39 -15.58 -23.09 8.33
CA GLU A 39 -16.97 -22.58 8.29
C GLU A 39 -17.00 -21.08 8.00
N ARG A 40 -16.13 -20.30 8.65
CA ARG A 40 -16.04 -18.85 8.43
C ARG A 40 -15.60 -18.53 7.01
N MET A 41 -14.66 -19.30 6.46
CA MET A 41 -14.20 -19.16 5.08
C MET A 41 -15.34 -19.44 4.09
N ALA A 42 -16.08 -20.53 4.29
CA ALA A 42 -17.23 -20.86 3.45
C ALA A 42 -18.30 -19.76 3.49
N ALA A 43 -18.61 -19.23 4.69
CA ALA A 43 -19.57 -18.14 4.86
C ALA A 43 -19.12 -16.84 4.17
N LEU A 44 -17.82 -16.51 4.26
CA LEU A 44 -17.26 -15.34 3.59
C LEU A 44 -17.28 -15.50 2.06
N SER A 45 -16.87 -16.65 1.53
CA SER A 45 -16.90 -16.93 0.10
C SER A 45 -18.33 -16.84 -0.45
N ALA A 46 -19.31 -17.38 0.27
CA ALA A 46 -20.72 -17.27 -0.10
C ALA A 46 -21.23 -15.82 -0.06
N TYR A 47 -20.82 -15.04 0.94
CA TYR A 47 -21.21 -13.63 1.05
C TYR A 47 -20.62 -12.77 -0.08
N LEU A 48 -19.39 -13.07 -0.52
CA LEU A 48 -18.71 -12.34 -1.60
C LEU A 48 -19.09 -12.82 -3.00
N ASP A 49 -19.91 -13.87 -3.12
CA ASP A 49 -20.16 -14.59 -4.38
C ASP A 49 -18.86 -15.02 -5.07
N ALA A 50 -17.86 -15.39 -4.25
CA ALA A 50 -16.52 -15.69 -4.70
C ALA A 50 -16.34 -17.20 -4.92
N ALA A 51 -17.02 -17.74 -5.93
CA ALA A 51 -16.95 -19.17 -6.28
C ALA A 51 -15.52 -19.63 -6.63
N ASP A 52 -14.70 -18.73 -7.16
CA ASP A 52 -13.29 -18.98 -7.50
C ASP A 52 -12.32 -18.68 -6.34
N ALA A 53 -12.84 -18.45 -5.12
CA ALA A 53 -12.00 -18.18 -3.95
C ALA A 53 -11.10 -19.38 -3.65
N GLN A 54 -9.79 -19.13 -3.65
CA GLN A 54 -8.80 -20.14 -3.31
C GLN A 54 -8.38 -19.99 -1.85
N THR A 55 -8.37 -21.11 -1.13
CA THR A 55 -7.77 -21.17 0.20
C THR A 55 -6.27 -21.32 0.04
N ALA A 56 -5.52 -20.38 0.63
CA ALA A 56 -4.08 -20.49 0.75
C ALA A 56 -3.70 -21.75 1.55
N THR A 57 -2.91 -22.65 0.96
CA THR A 57 -2.37 -23.81 1.66
C THR A 57 -1.22 -23.46 2.61
N ASP A 58 -0.55 -22.35 2.35
CA ASP A 58 0.52 -21.77 3.17
C ASP A 58 0.27 -20.25 3.27
N ASP A 59 -0.47 -19.83 4.30
CA ASP A 59 -0.81 -18.43 4.50
C ASP A 59 0.44 -17.58 4.77
N GLN A 60 1.35 -18.11 5.58
CA GLN A 60 2.58 -17.44 5.98
C GLN A 60 3.47 -17.11 4.79
N ALA A 61 3.66 -18.04 3.85
CA ALA A 61 4.47 -17.81 2.66
C ALA A 61 3.91 -16.67 1.79
N ILE A 62 2.58 -16.61 1.61
CA ILE A 62 1.92 -15.55 0.83
C ILE A 62 2.16 -14.19 1.49
N TRP A 63 1.87 -14.08 2.79
CA TRP A 63 2.05 -12.81 3.52
C TRP A 63 3.53 -12.39 3.60
N GLN A 64 4.45 -13.34 3.67
CA GLN A 64 5.88 -13.07 3.65
C GLN A 64 6.38 -12.57 2.28
N SER A 65 6.01 -13.24 1.18
CA SER A 65 6.34 -12.80 -0.20
C SER A 65 5.78 -11.40 -0.50
N MET A 66 4.64 -11.12 0.09
CA MET A 66 4.00 -9.83 0.06
C MET A 66 4.81 -8.74 0.79
N ALA A 67 5.38 -9.07 1.95
CA ALA A 67 6.16 -8.15 2.77
C ALA A 67 7.63 -8.02 2.34
N SER A 68 8.16 -8.98 1.55
CA SER A 68 9.51 -8.92 0.98
C SER A 68 9.62 -7.98 -0.21
N PHE A 69 8.49 -7.64 -0.84
CA PHE A 69 8.42 -6.81 -2.04
C PHE A 69 9.11 -7.43 -3.27
N ASP A 70 9.23 -8.76 -3.33
CA ASP A 70 9.84 -9.48 -4.46
C ASP A 70 9.05 -9.32 -5.78
N TRP A 71 7.82 -8.81 -5.71
CA TRP A 71 6.98 -8.46 -6.86
C TRP A 71 7.38 -7.14 -7.54
N LEU A 72 8.34 -6.41 -6.96
CA LEU A 72 8.92 -5.21 -7.56
C LEU A 72 10.00 -5.58 -8.57
N GLY A 73 10.00 -4.91 -9.71
CA GLY A 73 11.09 -5.03 -10.68
C GLY A 73 12.39 -4.42 -10.17
N GLU A 74 13.51 -4.80 -10.79
CA GLU A 74 14.81 -4.19 -10.46
C GLU A 74 14.83 -2.70 -10.81
N GLY A 75 15.55 -1.91 -9.98
CA GLY A 75 15.77 -0.49 -10.24
C GLY A 75 14.58 0.44 -9.97
N VAL A 76 13.45 -0.08 -9.47
CA VAL A 76 12.29 0.75 -9.12
C VAL A 76 12.43 1.34 -7.70
N ALA A 77 11.88 2.54 -7.50
CA ALA A 77 11.76 3.10 -6.16
C ALA A 77 10.55 2.51 -5.43
N LEU A 78 10.70 2.10 -4.17
CA LEU A 78 9.56 1.73 -3.33
C LEU A 78 9.02 2.95 -2.60
N VAL A 79 7.74 3.25 -2.81
CA VAL A 79 7.06 4.37 -2.16
C VAL A 79 5.83 3.89 -1.40
N LYS A 80 5.74 4.31 -0.14
CA LYS A 80 4.56 4.13 0.72
C LYS A 80 3.70 5.39 0.65
N THR A 81 2.46 5.24 0.21
CA THR A 81 1.51 6.35 0.04
C THR A 81 0.28 6.10 0.90
N PRO A 82 0.03 6.88 1.98
CA PRO A 82 -1.25 6.85 2.67
C PRO A 82 -2.36 7.42 1.77
N LEU A 83 -3.51 6.75 1.75
CA LEU A 83 -4.70 7.16 1.01
C LEU A 83 -5.96 6.62 1.68
N THR A 84 -7.13 6.96 1.14
CA THR A 84 -8.42 6.41 1.56
C THR A 84 -8.98 5.49 0.48
N ILE A 85 -9.89 4.58 0.84
CA ILE A 85 -10.57 3.67 -0.10
C ILE A 85 -11.19 4.45 -1.28
N GLY A 86 -11.81 5.60 -1.01
CA GLY A 86 -12.43 6.43 -2.05
C GLY A 86 -11.44 7.01 -3.06
N GLN A 87 -10.15 7.12 -2.69
CA GLN A 87 -9.09 7.62 -3.57
C GLN A 87 -8.46 6.52 -4.43
N ILE A 88 -8.65 5.24 -4.09
CA ILE A 88 -8.00 4.11 -4.77
C ILE A 88 -8.30 4.13 -6.26
N GLY A 89 -9.56 4.26 -6.69
CA GLY A 89 -9.90 4.16 -8.11
C GLY A 89 -9.27 5.25 -8.99
N GLY A 90 -9.15 6.48 -8.47
CA GLY A 90 -8.47 7.58 -9.18
C GLY A 90 -6.95 7.37 -9.22
N PHE A 91 -6.39 6.99 -8.07
CA PHE A 91 -4.97 6.77 -7.90
C PHE A 91 -4.46 5.54 -8.70
N ASP A 92 -5.15 4.41 -8.63
CA ASP A 92 -4.83 3.17 -9.35
C ASP A 92 -4.74 3.39 -10.86
N ARG A 93 -5.67 4.18 -11.42
CA ARG A 93 -5.69 4.52 -12.84
C ARG A 93 -4.40 5.24 -13.25
N GLN A 94 -4.00 6.26 -12.48
CA GLN A 94 -2.80 7.04 -12.73
C GLN A 94 -1.53 6.18 -12.60
N MET A 95 -1.48 5.31 -11.58
CA MET A 95 -0.35 4.40 -11.38
C MET A 95 -0.24 3.38 -12.51
N ARG A 96 -1.37 2.82 -12.96
CA ARG A 96 -1.42 1.90 -14.09
C ARG A 96 -0.97 2.57 -15.39
N GLU A 97 -1.40 3.79 -15.65
CA GLU A 97 -0.98 4.59 -16.82
C GLU A 97 0.53 4.88 -16.80
N ALA A 98 1.10 5.09 -15.62
CA ALA A 98 2.54 5.26 -15.42
C ALA A 98 3.34 3.94 -15.41
N GLY A 99 2.69 2.79 -15.56
CA GLY A 99 3.33 1.48 -15.49
C GLY A 99 3.86 1.12 -14.10
N ALA A 100 3.35 1.74 -13.04
CA ALA A 100 3.78 1.48 -11.68
C ALA A 100 3.10 0.23 -11.12
N SER A 101 3.91 -0.70 -10.62
CA SER A 101 3.43 -1.84 -9.84
C SER A 101 2.84 -1.33 -8.53
N ARG A 102 1.72 -1.89 -8.09
CA ARG A 102 1.03 -1.38 -6.88
C ARG A 102 0.33 -2.47 -6.09
N ARG A 103 0.22 -2.21 -4.79
CA ARG A 103 -0.59 -3.00 -3.87
C ARG A 103 -1.22 -2.09 -2.83
N TYR A 104 -2.44 -2.40 -2.44
CA TYR A 104 -3.16 -1.71 -1.38
C TYR A 104 -3.29 -2.62 -0.18
N SER A 105 -2.80 -2.15 0.97
CA SER A 105 -2.84 -2.88 2.23
C SER A 105 -3.65 -2.13 3.26
N VAL A 106 -3.88 -2.77 4.42
CA VAL A 106 -4.62 -2.17 5.54
C VAL A 106 -6.02 -1.73 5.06
N SER A 107 -6.72 -2.63 4.37
CA SER A 107 -8.04 -2.36 3.79
C SER A 107 -8.09 -1.15 2.86
N GLY A 108 -7.00 -0.85 2.17
CA GLY A 108 -6.94 0.26 1.20
C GLY A 108 -6.47 1.60 1.78
N ASN A 109 -5.97 1.62 3.02
CA ASN A 109 -5.46 2.84 3.63
C ASN A 109 -3.99 3.14 3.30
N VAL A 110 -3.27 2.16 2.73
CA VAL A 110 -1.87 2.30 2.35
C VAL A 110 -1.65 1.69 0.98
N ALA A 111 -1.07 2.45 0.06
CA ALA A 111 -0.53 1.94 -1.19
C ALA A 111 0.99 1.75 -1.07
N TRP A 112 1.46 0.59 -1.51
CA TRP A 112 2.86 0.30 -1.77
C TRP A 112 3.06 0.36 -3.28
N LEU A 113 4.01 1.17 -3.73
CA LEU A 113 4.27 1.43 -5.14
C LEU A 113 5.69 1.03 -5.52
N GLY A 114 5.82 0.29 -6.61
CA GLY A 114 7.04 0.24 -7.40
C GLY A 114 7.00 1.32 -8.46
N TRP A 115 7.74 2.41 -8.25
CA TRP A 115 7.77 3.52 -9.20
C TRP A 115 8.92 3.33 -10.20
N PRO A 116 8.62 3.21 -11.51
CA PRO A 116 9.64 2.95 -12.54
C PRO A 116 10.32 4.22 -13.05
N GLY A 117 9.74 5.40 -12.80
CA GLY A 117 10.22 6.69 -13.29
C GLY A 117 11.09 7.44 -12.26
N ARG A 118 11.30 8.73 -12.50
CA ARG A 118 12.00 9.57 -11.53
C ARG A 118 11.07 9.88 -10.37
N VAL A 119 11.60 9.86 -9.14
CA VAL A 119 10.81 10.17 -7.93
C VAL A 119 10.18 11.58 -7.98
N THR A 120 10.78 12.52 -8.71
CA THR A 120 10.22 13.86 -8.93
C THR A 120 8.94 13.84 -9.76
N GLU A 121 8.79 12.93 -10.72
CA GLU A 121 7.55 12.78 -11.49
C GLU A 121 6.42 12.27 -10.60
N LEU A 122 6.72 11.32 -9.71
CA LEU A 122 5.77 10.85 -8.71
C LEU A 122 5.43 11.94 -7.69
N HIS A 123 6.39 12.77 -7.28
CA HIS A 123 6.16 13.90 -6.39
C HIS A 123 5.08 14.84 -6.95
N ASP A 124 5.22 15.25 -8.21
CA ASP A 124 4.28 16.16 -8.87
C ASP A 124 2.90 15.51 -9.03
N LEU A 125 2.85 14.23 -9.38
CA LEU A 125 1.61 13.45 -9.48
C LEU A 125 0.88 13.40 -8.12
N LEU A 126 1.61 13.11 -7.04
CA LEU A 126 1.05 13.06 -5.69
C LEU A 126 0.54 14.43 -5.23
N ILE A 127 1.23 15.53 -5.57
CA ILE A 127 0.72 16.90 -5.34
C ILE A 127 -0.62 17.09 -6.05
N GLY A 128 -0.71 16.72 -7.33
CA GLY A 128 -1.94 16.84 -8.12
C GLY A 128 -3.11 16.04 -7.55
N LEU A 129 -2.82 14.92 -6.87
CA LEU A 129 -3.81 14.10 -6.18
C LEU A 129 -4.07 14.52 -4.73
N ASN A 130 -3.38 15.55 -4.24
CA ASN A 130 -3.38 15.97 -2.83
C ASN A 130 -3.02 14.80 -1.88
N LEU A 131 -2.02 14.02 -2.27
CA LEU A 131 -1.48 12.87 -1.54
C LEU A 131 -0.02 13.11 -1.16
N SER A 132 0.43 12.40 -0.13
CA SER A 132 1.82 12.38 0.31
C SER A 132 2.39 10.98 0.13
N GLY A 133 3.70 10.87 -0.06
CA GLY A 133 4.41 9.61 -0.18
C GLY A 133 5.69 9.62 0.67
N LEU A 134 6.15 8.43 1.03
CA LEU A 134 7.44 8.20 1.67
C LEU A 134 8.22 7.20 0.83
N VAL A 135 9.35 7.65 0.28
CA VAL A 135 10.32 6.78 -0.39
C VAL A 135 11.01 5.94 0.67
N ILE A 136 10.84 4.62 0.57
CA ILE A 136 11.45 3.63 1.47
C ILE A 136 12.83 3.23 0.96
N TRP A 137 12.95 3.05 -0.36
CA TRP A 137 14.23 2.89 -1.05
C TRP A 137 14.16 3.37 -2.50
N GLY A 138 15.33 3.52 -3.11
CA GLY A 138 15.53 4.17 -4.41
C GLY A 138 16.15 5.56 -4.22
N GLU A 139 16.43 6.24 -5.34
CA GLU A 139 17.02 7.58 -5.31
C GLU A 139 15.97 8.62 -4.91
N ALA A 140 15.83 8.82 -3.60
CA ALA A 140 15.13 9.98 -3.06
C ALA A 140 16.01 11.22 -3.27
N GLY A 141 15.41 12.33 -3.72
CA GLY A 141 16.10 13.62 -3.82
C GLY A 141 16.46 14.19 -2.44
N ALA A 142 16.25 15.50 -2.23
CA ALA A 142 16.61 16.14 -0.97
C ALA A 142 15.88 15.57 0.27
N THR A 143 14.66 15.07 0.10
CA THR A 143 13.85 14.50 1.19
C THR A 143 13.18 13.19 0.76
N PRO A 144 13.09 12.18 1.65
CA PRO A 144 12.37 10.93 1.34
C PRO A 144 10.85 11.13 1.31
N ARG A 145 10.32 12.20 1.92
CA ARG A 145 8.91 12.58 1.80
C ARG A 145 8.67 13.30 0.48
N ILE A 146 7.64 12.87 -0.25
CA ILE A 146 7.21 13.43 -1.53
C ILE A 146 5.69 13.72 -1.52
N GLY A 147 5.18 14.42 -2.53
CA GLY A 147 3.80 14.87 -2.56
C GLY A 147 3.56 16.06 -1.63
N VAL A 148 2.32 16.20 -1.15
CA VAL A 148 1.97 17.27 -0.21
C VAL A 148 2.61 17.02 1.16
N ASP A 149 3.14 18.09 1.76
CA ASP A 149 3.63 18.07 3.14
C ASP A 149 2.94 19.16 3.99
N PRO A 150 1.69 18.91 4.43
CA PRO A 150 0.96 19.88 5.23
C PRO A 150 1.62 20.13 6.60
N GLY A 151 2.46 19.20 7.08
CA GLY A 151 3.18 19.33 8.35
C GLY A 151 4.42 20.21 8.29
N ARG A 152 5.01 20.41 7.10
CA ARG A 152 6.30 21.08 6.92
C ARG A 152 6.37 22.46 7.56
N GLY A 153 5.34 23.29 7.35
CA GLY A 153 5.33 24.66 7.86
C GLY A 153 5.31 24.72 9.39
N PHE A 154 4.59 23.81 10.04
CA PHE A 154 4.61 23.69 11.50
C PHE A 154 5.94 23.16 12.00
N ALA A 155 6.46 22.11 11.35
CA ALA A 155 7.70 21.47 11.73
C ALA A 155 8.91 22.43 11.57
N GLN A 156 8.93 23.26 10.53
CA GLN A 156 9.93 24.32 10.36
C GLN A 156 9.87 25.37 11.47
N ARG A 157 8.68 25.82 11.87
CA ARG A 157 8.54 26.76 13.01
C ARG A 157 9.04 26.15 14.31
N LEU A 158 8.70 24.88 14.55
CA LEU A 158 9.15 24.16 15.74
C LEU A 158 10.68 24.01 15.75
N LYS A 159 11.26 23.65 14.60
CA LYS A 159 12.71 23.55 14.39
C LYS A 159 13.43 24.87 14.67
N GLN A 160 12.93 25.99 14.14
CA GLN A 160 13.49 27.32 14.40
C GLN A 160 13.43 27.72 15.87
N THR A 161 12.46 27.19 16.62
CA THR A 161 12.28 27.47 18.05
C THR A 161 13.17 26.59 18.93
N LEU A 162 13.26 25.29 18.63
CA LEU A 162 13.95 24.30 19.46
C LEU A 162 15.41 24.08 19.07
N ASP A 163 15.79 24.40 17.84
CA ASP A 163 17.14 24.26 17.30
C ASP A 163 17.50 25.47 16.40
N PRO A 164 17.57 26.69 16.99
CA PRO A 164 17.86 27.91 16.25
C PRO A 164 19.26 27.92 15.63
N GLU A 165 20.20 27.15 16.21
CA GLU A 165 21.59 27.02 15.73
C GLU A 165 21.76 25.89 14.70
N ALA A 166 20.68 25.18 14.33
CA ALA A 166 20.67 24.09 13.35
C ALA A 166 21.66 22.96 13.67
N LEU A 167 21.79 22.60 14.94
CA LEU A 167 22.65 21.53 15.43
C LEU A 167 22.17 20.14 14.97
N PHE A 168 20.87 19.99 14.69
CA PHE A 168 20.30 18.76 14.14
C PHE A 168 19.99 18.90 12.63
N PRO A 169 19.95 17.79 11.86
CA PRO A 169 19.61 17.82 10.44
C PRO A 169 18.27 18.51 10.12
N GLY A 170 18.16 19.02 8.90
CA GLY A 170 16.95 19.68 8.40
C GLY A 170 15.76 18.73 8.18
N LEU A 171 14.55 19.31 8.13
CA LEU A 171 13.28 18.64 7.88
C LEU A 171 12.87 18.68 6.40
#